data_AF-A0A7C7S5N9-F1
#
_entry.id   AF-A0A7C7S5N9-F1
#
_cell.length_a   1.000
_cell.length_b   1.000
_cell.length_c   1.000
_cell.angle_alpha   90.00
_cell.angle_beta   90.00
_cell.angle_gamma   90.00
#
_symmetry.space_group_name_H-M   'P 1'
#
loop_
_entity.id
_entity.type
_entity.pdbx_description
1 polymer ?
#
loop_
_entity_poly.entity_id
_entity_poly.type
_entity_poly.pdbx_seq_one_letter_code
_entity_poly.pdbx_strand_id
1 'polypeptide(L)'
;MSTSTKEDWMVIMGQRIELEQALPDRIIEQFDHLRDDYGGFPVDRLEHSLQTATRAERDGRDDEYVLCALIHDIGDPLTPYNHPDVAAAILKPFVSGANHWMVEHHGIFQGYYFWHHLGMDRDTRDLFDGHEHYDHCATFCSEYDAPAFDPSYDSNPFEHYLPLIREAFGRNPRL
;
A
#
# COMPACT_ATOMS: atom_id res chain seq x y z
N MET A 1 -12.59 -7.96 -31.41
CA MET A 1 -11.16 -8.13 -31.06
C MET A 1 -10.36 -8.76 -32.19
N SER A 2 -10.66 -10.00 -32.65
CA SER A 2 -9.88 -10.63 -33.73
C SER A 2 -10.08 -10.03 -35.14
N THR A 3 -11.09 -9.17 -35.33
CA THR A 3 -11.39 -8.50 -36.60
C THR A 3 -11.34 -6.98 -36.50
N SER A 4 -10.76 -6.41 -35.43
CA SER A 4 -10.65 -4.94 -35.30
C SER A 4 -9.57 -4.36 -36.22
N THR A 5 -9.78 -3.13 -36.64
CA THR A 5 -8.91 -2.37 -37.54
C THR A 5 -7.88 -1.55 -36.78
N LYS A 6 -6.87 -1.03 -37.48
CA LYS A 6 -5.86 -0.15 -36.88
C LYS A 6 -6.50 1.12 -36.31
N GLU A 7 -7.50 1.65 -36.99
CA GLU A 7 -8.27 2.82 -36.60
C GLU A 7 -9.01 2.57 -35.28
N ASP A 8 -9.62 1.39 -35.11
CA ASP A 8 -10.25 1.00 -33.83
C ASP A 8 -9.21 0.98 -32.69
N TRP A 9 -8.02 0.46 -32.95
CA TRP A 9 -6.93 0.43 -31.97
C TRP A 9 -6.39 1.82 -31.62
N MET A 10 -6.36 2.76 -32.57
CA MET A 10 -5.94 4.13 -32.29
C MET A 10 -6.91 4.84 -31.33
N VAL A 11 -8.22 4.60 -31.46
CA VAL A 11 -9.21 5.10 -30.51
C VAL A 11 -9.00 4.49 -29.12
N ILE A 12 -8.82 3.16 -29.05
CA ILE A 12 -8.56 2.45 -27.78
C ILE A 12 -7.28 2.97 -27.10
N MET A 13 -6.22 3.18 -27.87
CA MET A 13 -4.96 3.72 -27.34
C MET A 13 -5.10 5.15 -26.84
N GLY A 14 -5.91 5.99 -27.50
CA GLY A 14 -6.23 7.34 -27.00
C GLY A 14 -6.89 7.28 -25.61
N GLN A 15 -7.91 6.43 -25.46
CA GLN A 15 -8.58 6.24 -24.16
C GLN A 15 -7.66 5.63 -23.10
N ARG A 16 -6.71 4.78 -23.51
CA ARG A 16 -5.70 4.23 -22.60
C ARG A 16 -4.76 5.33 -22.07
N ILE A 17 -4.34 6.28 -22.90
CA ILE A 17 -3.50 7.41 -22.45
C ILE A 17 -4.25 8.25 -21.42
N GLU A 18 -5.53 8.53 -21.65
CA GLU A 18 -6.38 9.24 -20.68
C GLU A 18 -6.48 8.49 -19.34
N LEU A 19 -6.63 7.17 -19.39
CA LEU A 19 -6.64 6.32 -18.19
C LEU A 19 -5.32 6.39 -17.42
N GLU A 20 -4.19 6.27 -18.12
CA GLU A 20 -2.84 6.31 -17.52
C GLU A 20 -2.55 7.68 -16.88
N GLN A 21 -2.95 8.78 -17.54
CA GLN A 21 -2.80 10.13 -16.99
C GLN A 21 -3.67 10.39 -15.75
N ALA A 22 -4.85 9.76 -15.68
CA ALA A 22 -5.75 9.89 -14.54
C ALA A 22 -5.39 8.96 -13.35
N LEU A 23 -4.38 8.10 -13.48
CA LEU A 23 -4.04 7.10 -12.46
C LEU A 23 -3.79 7.73 -11.08
N PRO A 24 -3.00 8.82 -10.92
CA PRO A 24 -2.76 9.38 -9.59
C PRO A 24 -4.04 9.84 -8.90
N ASP A 25 -4.94 10.50 -9.63
CA ASP A 25 -6.22 10.96 -9.09
C ASP A 25 -7.10 9.78 -8.66
N ARG A 26 -7.11 8.69 -9.45
CA ARG A 26 -7.84 7.47 -9.10
C ARG A 26 -7.31 6.78 -7.85
N ILE A 27 -5.99 6.80 -7.64
CA ILE A 27 -5.37 6.30 -6.40
C ILE A 27 -5.78 7.18 -5.21
N ILE A 28 -5.72 8.51 -5.36
CA ILE A 28 -6.15 9.46 -4.33
C ILE A 28 -7.61 9.21 -3.94
N GLU A 29 -8.50 9.02 -4.93
CA GLU A 29 -9.92 8.71 -4.69
C GLU A 29 -10.13 7.44 -3.85
N GLN A 30 -9.23 6.45 -3.93
CA GLN A 30 -9.39 5.23 -3.12
C GLN A 30 -9.19 5.48 -1.62
N PHE A 31 -8.38 6.48 -1.22
CA PHE A 31 -8.17 6.82 0.19
C PHE A 31 -9.44 7.35 0.86
N ASP A 32 -10.38 7.93 0.10
CA ASP A 32 -11.66 8.36 0.67
C ASP A 32 -12.52 7.17 1.15
N HIS A 33 -12.29 5.96 0.62
CA HIS A 33 -12.95 4.75 1.10
C HIS A 33 -12.37 4.22 2.43
N LEU A 34 -11.20 4.70 2.84
CA LEU A 34 -10.58 4.35 4.13
C LEU A 34 -11.01 5.29 5.25
N ARG A 35 -11.52 6.48 4.89
CA ARG A 35 -11.98 7.50 5.83
C ARG A 35 -13.24 7.03 6.55
N ASP A 36 -13.28 7.25 7.86
CA ASP A 36 -14.36 6.85 8.76
C ASP A 36 -14.66 5.32 8.78
N ASP A 37 -13.85 4.49 8.14
CA ASP A 37 -13.88 3.03 8.30
C ASP A 37 -12.94 2.59 9.42
N TYR A 38 -13.50 2.32 10.59
CA TYR A 38 -12.73 1.93 11.77
C TYR A 38 -12.47 0.43 11.83
N GLY A 39 -13.30 -0.43 11.24
CA GLY A 39 -13.14 -1.89 11.41
C GLY A 39 -13.10 -2.42 12.87
N GLY A 40 -13.40 -1.59 13.87
CA GLY A 40 -13.22 -1.89 15.30
C GLY A 40 -11.90 -1.40 15.93
N PHE A 41 -11.02 -0.78 15.14
CA PHE A 41 -9.79 -0.12 15.60
C PHE A 41 -10.06 1.21 16.31
N PRO A 42 -9.09 1.71 17.09
CA PRO A 42 -9.21 3.04 17.73
C PRO A 42 -9.03 4.22 16.78
N VAL A 43 -8.59 3.99 15.53
CA VAL A 43 -8.44 4.98 14.45
C VAL A 43 -9.07 4.40 13.17
N ASP A 44 -9.44 5.26 12.22
CA ASP A 44 -9.90 4.77 10.91
C ASP A 44 -8.71 4.29 10.04
N ARG A 45 -9.02 3.57 8.96
CA ARG A 45 -7.99 3.02 8.06
C ARG A 45 -7.17 4.09 7.35
N LEU A 46 -7.77 5.26 7.10
CA LEU A 46 -7.05 6.39 6.54
C LEU A 46 -5.98 6.87 7.54
N GLU A 47 -6.35 7.12 8.78
CA GLU A 47 -5.44 7.51 9.85
C GLU A 47 -4.37 6.45 10.08
N HIS A 48 -4.72 5.16 10.08
CA HIS A 48 -3.73 4.09 10.11
C HIS A 48 -2.67 4.24 8.99
N SER A 49 -3.12 4.43 7.75
CA SER A 49 -2.23 4.66 6.60
C SER A 49 -1.35 5.90 6.79
N LEU A 50 -1.92 7.00 7.30
CA LEU A 50 -1.19 8.24 7.59
C LEU A 50 -0.17 8.07 8.71
N GLN A 51 -0.50 7.34 9.78
CA GLN A 51 0.43 7.04 10.87
C GLN A 51 1.60 6.21 10.37
N THR A 52 1.34 5.14 9.62
CA THR A 52 2.39 4.26 9.07
C THR A 52 3.35 5.07 8.18
N ALA A 53 2.81 5.87 7.25
CA ALA A 53 3.61 6.73 6.38
C ALA A 53 4.39 7.80 7.17
N THR A 54 3.76 8.44 8.16
CA THR A 54 4.39 9.51 8.96
C THR A 54 5.52 8.96 9.82
N ARG A 55 5.36 7.75 10.38
CA ARG A 55 6.42 7.08 11.14
C ARG A 55 7.61 6.76 10.24
N ALA A 56 7.38 6.19 9.05
CA ALA A 56 8.42 5.89 8.08
C ALA A 56 9.17 7.16 7.62
N GLU A 57 8.43 8.24 7.31
CA GLU A 57 9.02 9.52 6.90
C GLU A 57 9.88 10.14 8.01
N ARG A 58 9.38 10.14 9.26
CA ARG A 58 10.12 10.68 10.42
C ARG A 58 11.37 9.85 10.75
N ASP A 59 11.38 8.56 10.42
CA ASP A 59 12.55 7.68 10.52
C ASP A 59 13.54 7.86 9.36
N GLY A 60 13.26 8.77 8.42
CA GLY A 60 14.16 9.10 7.30
C GLY A 60 14.16 8.06 6.18
N ARG A 61 13.09 7.28 6.05
CA ARG A 61 12.89 6.40 4.89
C ARG A 61 12.71 7.20 3.61
N ASP A 62 13.06 6.60 2.48
CA ASP A 62 12.91 7.25 1.18
C ASP A 62 11.46 7.33 0.72
N ASP A 63 11.22 8.18 -0.29
CA ASP A 63 9.89 8.41 -0.87
C ASP A 63 9.18 7.13 -1.32
N GLU A 64 9.93 6.15 -1.85
CA GLU A 64 9.35 4.89 -2.30
C GLU A 64 8.83 4.07 -1.12
N TYR A 65 9.62 3.98 -0.05
CA TYR A 65 9.21 3.28 1.17
C TYR A 65 8.04 3.99 1.86
N VAL A 66 8.06 5.33 1.95
CA VAL A 66 6.96 6.13 2.51
C VAL A 66 5.68 5.94 1.68
N LEU A 67 5.80 5.88 0.35
CA LEU A 67 4.66 5.57 -0.53
C LEU A 67 4.11 4.16 -0.26
N CYS A 68 4.96 3.15 -0.12
CA CYS A 68 4.53 1.81 0.23
C CYS A 68 3.84 1.75 1.60
N ALA A 69 4.40 2.44 2.60
CA ALA A 69 3.80 2.57 3.92
C ALA A 69 2.42 3.24 3.88
N LEU A 70 2.23 4.24 3.03
CA LEU A 70 0.93 4.90 2.85
C LEU A 70 -0.11 4.01 2.16
N ILE A 71 0.32 3.16 1.22
CA ILE A 71 -0.60 2.42 0.31
C ILE A 71 -0.85 0.98 0.73
N HIS A 72 -0.05 0.41 1.65
CA HIS A 72 -0.05 -1.02 1.95
C HIS A 72 -1.44 -1.62 2.23
N ASP A 73 -2.34 -0.85 2.86
CA ASP A 73 -3.70 -1.27 3.24
C ASP A 73 -4.82 -0.71 2.34
N ILE A 74 -4.50 -0.07 1.20
CA ILE A 74 -5.51 0.51 0.29
C ILE A 74 -6.54 -0.51 -0.22
N GLY A 75 -6.20 -1.79 -0.18
CA GLY A 75 -7.04 -2.92 -0.60
C GLY A 75 -8.09 -3.36 0.41
N ASP A 76 -8.05 -2.87 1.65
CA ASP A 76 -8.87 -3.35 2.75
C ASP A 76 -10.38 -3.38 2.44
N PRO A 77 -10.99 -2.28 1.93
CA PRO A 77 -12.42 -2.27 1.62
C PRO A 77 -12.82 -3.22 0.49
N LEU A 78 -11.86 -3.59 -0.38
CA LEU A 78 -12.12 -4.37 -1.59
C LEU A 78 -11.91 -5.87 -1.37
N THR A 79 -10.93 -6.24 -0.55
CA THR A 79 -10.42 -7.61 -0.44
C THR A 79 -10.02 -7.94 1.00
N PRO A 80 -10.93 -7.96 1.98
CA PRO A 80 -10.57 -8.12 3.40
C PRO A 80 -9.97 -9.49 3.77
N TYR A 81 -9.87 -10.43 2.83
CA TYR A 81 -9.27 -11.75 3.03
C TYR A 81 -7.82 -11.84 2.53
N ASN A 82 -7.38 -10.87 1.73
CA ASN A 82 -6.09 -10.87 1.05
C ASN A 82 -5.73 -9.44 0.56
N HIS A 83 -6.04 -8.43 1.37
CA HIS A 83 -5.88 -7.03 1.01
C HIS A 83 -4.47 -6.63 0.55
N PRO A 84 -3.36 -7.25 1.02
CA PRO A 84 -2.02 -6.88 0.56
C PRO A 84 -1.86 -7.08 -0.95
N ASP A 85 -2.59 -8.03 -1.55
CA ASP A 85 -2.50 -8.35 -2.99
C ASP A 85 -2.91 -7.16 -3.87
N VAL A 86 -3.90 -6.37 -3.44
CA VAL A 86 -4.36 -5.20 -4.20
C VAL A 86 -3.31 -4.10 -4.19
N ALA A 87 -2.76 -3.77 -3.01
CA ALA A 87 -1.70 -2.78 -2.88
C ALA A 87 -0.44 -3.21 -3.65
N ALA A 88 -0.05 -4.48 -3.54
CA ALA A 88 1.08 -5.04 -4.27
C ALA A 88 0.88 -4.94 -5.79
N ALA A 89 -0.30 -5.29 -6.31
CA ALA A 89 -0.61 -5.18 -7.73
C ALA A 89 -0.54 -3.73 -8.25
N ILE A 90 -1.02 -2.77 -7.47
CA ILE A 90 -0.94 -1.34 -7.79
C ILE A 90 0.52 -0.87 -7.84
N LEU A 91 1.34 -1.25 -6.85
CA LEU A 91 2.70 -0.76 -6.67
C LEU A 91 3.74 -1.47 -7.54
N LYS A 92 3.47 -2.71 -7.96
CA LYS A 92 4.40 -3.58 -8.71
C LYS A 92 5.17 -2.89 -9.83
N PRO A 93 4.58 -2.03 -10.68
CA PRO A 93 5.32 -1.45 -11.78
C PRO A 93 6.02 -0.13 -11.39
N PHE A 94 5.89 0.34 -10.14
CA PHE A 94 6.42 1.64 -9.67
C PHE A 94 7.51 1.55 -8.60
N VAL A 95 7.67 0.40 -7.93
CA VAL A 95 8.57 0.23 -6.78
C VAL A 95 9.62 -0.86 -7.00
N SER A 96 10.62 -0.92 -6.14
CA SER A 96 11.65 -1.96 -6.13
C SER A 96 11.08 -3.31 -5.73
N GLY A 97 11.80 -4.39 -6.06
CA GLY A 97 11.42 -5.76 -5.66
C GLY A 97 11.30 -5.90 -4.13
N ALA A 98 12.18 -5.25 -3.37
CA ALA A 98 12.15 -5.29 -1.91
C ALA A 98 10.88 -4.66 -1.33
N ASN A 99 10.50 -3.47 -1.80
CA ASN A 99 9.31 -2.78 -1.32
C ASN A 99 8.01 -3.43 -1.82
N HIS A 100 7.99 -3.97 -3.05
CA HIS A 100 6.87 -4.78 -3.51
C HIS A 100 6.69 -6.02 -2.63
N TRP A 101 7.77 -6.75 -2.35
CA TRP A 101 7.72 -7.95 -1.52
C TRP A 101 7.25 -7.65 -0.09
N MET A 102 7.74 -6.54 0.50
CA MET A 102 7.25 -6.05 1.79
C MET A 102 5.74 -5.85 1.78
N VAL A 103 5.21 -5.08 0.82
CA VAL A 103 3.77 -4.82 0.75
C VAL A 103 2.98 -6.10 0.50
N GLU A 104 3.43 -6.99 -0.37
CA GLU A 104 2.72 -8.25 -0.65
C GLU A 104 2.61 -9.16 0.59
N HIS A 105 3.61 -9.15 1.47
CA HIS A 105 3.71 -10.08 2.60
C HIS A 105 3.37 -9.45 3.96
N HIS A 106 3.18 -8.13 4.04
CA HIS A 106 3.06 -7.43 5.31
C HIS A 106 1.94 -8.00 6.19
N GLY A 107 0.79 -8.40 5.62
CA GLY A 107 -0.31 -8.96 6.40
C GLY A 107 0.06 -10.23 7.18
N ILE A 108 0.98 -11.05 6.64
CA ILE A 108 1.50 -12.22 7.35
C ILE A 108 2.46 -11.81 8.47
N PHE A 109 3.31 -10.80 8.22
CA PHE A 109 4.29 -10.32 9.19
C PHE A 109 3.63 -9.53 10.34
N GLN A 110 2.63 -8.70 10.04
CA GLN A 110 1.81 -7.97 11.01
C GLN A 110 1.03 -8.94 11.90
N GLY A 111 0.61 -10.08 11.36
CA GLY A 111 -0.03 -11.17 12.10
C GLY A 111 0.72 -11.60 13.37
N TYR A 112 2.05 -11.45 13.39
CA TYR A 112 2.89 -11.70 14.57
C TYR A 112 2.38 -11.00 15.84
N TYR A 113 1.82 -9.80 15.70
CA TYR A 113 1.41 -8.95 16.82
C TYR A 113 0.02 -9.31 17.38
N PHE A 114 -0.86 -9.98 16.63
CA PHE A 114 -2.25 -10.19 17.08
C PHE A 114 -2.87 -11.57 16.80
N TRP A 115 -2.33 -12.39 15.89
CA TRP A 115 -2.93 -13.69 15.55
C TRP A 115 -3.05 -14.66 16.72
N HIS A 116 -2.12 -14.61 17.68
CA HIS A 116 -2.20 -15.41 18.90
C HIS A 116 -3.40 -15.05 19.80
N HIS A 117 -3.94 -13.82 19.70
CA HIS A 117 -5.20 -13.45 20.36
C HIS A 117 -6.44 -14.02 19.65
N LEU A 118 -6.30 -14.45 18.39
CA LEU A 118 -7.34 -15.07 17.58
C LEU A 118 -7.22 -16.61 17.55
N GLY A 119 -6.26 -17.19 18.29
CA GLY A 119 -5.98 -18.62 18.27
C GLY A 119 -5.26 -19.10 16.99
N MET A 120 -4.70 -18.17 16.22
CA MET A 120 -3.89 -18.43 15.04
C MET A 120 -2.39 -18.43 15.39
N ASP A 121 -1.56 -18.99 14.49
CA ASP A 121 -0.12 -19.05 14.67
C ASP A 121 0.54 -17.72 14.28
N ARG A 122 1.06 -17.00 15.28
CA ARG A 122 1.74 -15.72 15.09
C ARG A 122 3.10 -15.87 14.38
N ASP A 123 3.71 -17.04 14.44
CA ASP A 123 5.04 -17.31 13.87
C ASP A 123 4.94 -17.78 12.40
N THR A 124 3.75 -17.71 11.78
CA THR A 124 3.53 -18.03 10.35
C THR A 124 4.46 -17.25 9.42
N ARG A 125 4.94 -16.06 9.81
CA ARG A 125 5.96 -15.33 9.05
C ARG A 125 7.26 -16.14 8.83
N ASP A 126 7.56 -17.11 9.68
CA ASP A 126 8.77 -17.95 9.62
C ASP A 126 8.75 -18.90 8.41
N LEU A 127 7.63 -19.01 7.69
CA LEU A 127 7.58 -19.61 6.36
C LEU A 127 8.52 -18.93 5.35
N PHE A 128 8.90 -17.68 5.61
CA PHE A 128 9.80 -16.88 4.79
C PHE A 128 11.22 -16.77 5.38
N ASP A 129 11.56 -17.55 6.41
CA ASP A 129 12.89 -17.53 7.01
C ASP A 129 13.99 -17.77 5.95
N GLY A 130 15.05 -16.95 6.02
CA GLY A 130 16.13 -16.93 5.03
C GLY A 130 15.84 -16.19 3.72
N HIS A 131 14.64 -15.64 3.51
CA HIS A 131 14.37 -14.76 2.36
C HIS A 131 15.10 -13.42 2.52
N GLU A 132 15.69 -12.89 1.44
CA GLU A 132 16.52 -11.66 1.48
C GLU A 132 15.77 -10.39 1.93
N HIS A 133 14.43 -10.43 1.89
CA HIS A 133 13.57 -9.32 2.30
C HIS A 133 12.80 -9.58 3.61
N TYR A 134 13.07 -10.70 4.30
CA TYR A 134 12.40 -11.02 5.58
C TYR A 134 12.55 -9.89 6.59
N ASP A 135 13.78 -9.47 6.89
CA ASP A 135 14.06 -8.42 7.87
C ASP A 135 13.48 -7.07 7.45
N HIS A 136 13.42 -6.81 6.14
CA HIS A 136 12.84 -5.59 5.57
C HIS A 136 11.34 -5.50 5.87
N CYS A 137 10.59 -6.60 5.70
CA CYS A 137 9.17 -6.66 6.03
C CYS A 137 8.91 -6.76 7.53
N ALA A 138 9.74 -7.49 8.28
CA ALA A 138 9.66 -7.55 9.73
C ALA A 138 9.84 -6.16 10.36
N THR A 139 10.80 -5.37 9.86
CA THR A 139 11.03 -3.98 10.28
C THR A 139 9.85 -3.09 9.94
N PHE A 140 9.27 -3.24 8.74
CA PHE A 140 8.07 -2.50 8.36
C PHE A 140 6.93 -2.68 9.38
N CYS A 141 6.63 -3.94 9.69
CA CYS A 141 5.56 -4.27 10.61
C CYS A 141 5.89 -3.87 12.06
N SER A 142 7.14 -3.98 12.52
CA SER A 142 7.51 -3.63 13.91
C SER A 142 7.53 -2.13 14.16
N GLU A 143 8.12 -1.36 13.25
CA GLU A 143 8.41 0.06 13.49
C GLU A 143 7.30 0.98 13.02
N TYR A 144 6.52 0.58 12.00
CA TYR A 144 5.58 1.49 11.33
C TYR A 144 4.15 1.00 11.38
N ASP A 145 3.87 -0.20 10.87
CA ASP A 145 2.50 -0.68 10.67
C ASP A 145 1.82 -1.11 11.99
N ALA A 146 2.37 -2.07 12.74
CA ALA A 146 1.75 -2.49 14.01
C ALA A 146 1.53 -1.36 15.05
N PRO A 147 2.40 -0.35 15.21
CA PRO A 147 2.15 0.77 16.13
C PRO A 147 1.21 1.86 15.57
N ALA A 148 0.76 1.78 14.31
CA ALA A 148 -0.07 2.79 13.65
C ALA A 148 -1.58 2.67 13.97
N PHE A 149 -1.91 2.38 15.22
CA PHE A 149 -3.29 2.36 15.74
C PHE A 149 -3.40 3.25 16.99
N ASP A 150 -2.64 4.34 17.06
CA ASP A 150 -2.54 5.19 18.25
C ASP A 150 -3.43 6.44 18.10
N PRO A 151 -4.55 6.54 18.84
CA PRO A 151 -5.47 7.69 18.73
C PRO A 151 -4.87 9.01 19.22
N SER A 152 -3.67 8.99 19.82
CA SER A 152 -2.94 10.17 20.29
C SER A 152 -1.77 10.58 19.40
N TYR A 153 -1.47 9.80 18.36
CA TYR A 153 -0.36 10.09 17.46
C TYR A 153 -0.70 11.26 16.53
N ASP A 154 0.24 12.21 16.43
CA ASP A 154 0.13 13.36 15.53
C ASP A 154 0.71 12.99 14.16
N SER A 155 -0.15 12.52 13.26
CA SER A 155 0.18 12.14 11.88
C SER A 155 0.22 13.37 10.95
N ASN A 156 0.92 13.26 9.82
CA ASN A 156 0.80 14.25 8.77
C ASN A 156 -0.61 14.18 8.16
N PRO A 157 -1.21 15.31 7.76
CA PRO A 157 -2.49 15.31 7.05
C PRO A 157 -2.36 14.63 5.67
N PHE A 158 -3.44 14.07 5.14
CA PHE A 158 -3.42 13.39 3.83
C PHE A 158 -2.89 14.29 2.70
N GLU A 159 -3.18 15.59 2.74
CA GLU A 159 -2.70 16.58 1.78
C GLU A 159 -1.18 16.64 1.67
N HIS A 160 -0.46 16.30 2.74
CA HIS A 160 1.01 16.22 2.75
C HIS A 160 1.54 15.19 1.75
N TYR A 161 0.81 14.08 1.56
CA TYR A 161 1.24 12.98 0.70
C TYR A 161 0.74 13.07 -0.74
N LEU A 162 -0.17 14.01 -1.07
CA LEU A 162 -0.66 14.17 -2.44
C LEU A 162 0.45 14.42 -3.46
N PRO A 163 1.49 15.24 -3.20
CA PRO A 163 2.60 15.40 -4.12
C PRO A 163 3.35 14.07 -4.37
N LEU A 164 3.59 13.28 -3.32
CA LEU A 164 4.26 11.99 -3.41
C LEU A 164 3.47 11.00 -4.28
N ILE A 165 2.15 10.89 -4.07
CA ILE A 165 1.28 10.03 -4.88
C ILE A 165 1.27 10.49 -6.34
N ARG A 166 1.11 11.79 -6.58
CA ARG A 166 1.10 12.38 -7.93
C ARG A 166 2.41 12.14 -8.67
N GLU A 167 3.52 12.27 -7.97
CA GLU A 167 4.83 12.06 -8.54
C GLU A 167 5.08 10.57 -8.84
N ALA A 168 4.78 9.67 -7.90
CA ALA A 168 5.00 8.24 -8.07
C ALA A 168 4.19 7.64 -9.23
N PHE A 169 2.89 7.93 -9.29
CA PHE A 169 1.99 7.38 -10.30
C PHE A 169 1.90 8.22 -11.59
N GLY A 170 2.48 9.42 -11.60
CA GLY A 170 2.61 10.25 -12.80
C GLY A 170 3.85 9.94 -13.65
N ARG A 171 4.79 9.15 -13.12
CA ARG A 171 5.99 8.69 -13.84
C ARG A 171 5.67 7.47 -14.71
N ASN A 172 6.50 7.23 -15.71
CA ASN A 172 6.46 5.97 -16.46
C ASN A 172 6.82 4.80 -15.52
N PRO A 173 6.14 3.66 -15.62
CA PRO A 173 6.48 2.50 -14.82
C PRO A 173 7.90 1.97 -15.11
N ARG A 174 8.51 1.33 -14.12
CA ARG A 174 9.94 0.94 -14.11
C ARG A 174 10.34 -0.18 -15.08
N LEU A 175 9.34 -0.90 -15.64
CA LEU A 175 9.43 -2.04 -16.58
C LEU A 175 10.79 -2.75 -16.68
#